data_AF-A0A8J4H8M4-F1
#
_entry.id   AF-A0A8J4H8M4-F1
#
_cell.length_a   1.000
_cell.length_b   1.000
_cell.length_c   1.000
_cell.angle_alpha   90.00
_cell.angle_beta   90.00
_cell.angle_gamma   90.00
#
_symmetry.space_group_name_H-M   'P 1'
#
loop_
_entity.id
_entity.type
_entity.pdbx_description
1 polymer ?
#
loop_
_entity_poly.entity_id
_entity_poly.type
_entity_poly.pdbx_seq_one_letter_code
_entity_poly.pdbx_strand_id
1 'polypeptide(L)'
;MSATISTSTTVSAPEILASGATLTVASGVTLTSTGSSAVYAGTAAGLVTLTNQGDIVATTTLGDSGVLFRDGGAVSDALGASITGYAFGVEIEGAAGSVSNAGTIAGETGGVALRAGGTITNSGAIVVATAITSQGKVVELGAGGSLVNTGLISASGSHMIAVYLDAGGMITNSGTITAAGTTDGVVLGSGTLENDGSIASGVQLTSGILDNAPGATISGDVAVNVRGAGSVANEGTILGVGGAFATGVNLAAGATLSNAGTISAGNYDGVELHGASISNAAGGVISGAIGVYASAPAFSGQPAGTIVNAGTIASTAGIAGTALVFSGGDGALIIDPGADFIGKVSASAAPSSVIALASASSAGTISALGAQFIGFPTISEDQGASWTIGGPVMGHETFTLGSDATLNFANIVESGSTVDFSPGNLLEIGVPGGFAGVLDSFVPGDTLDLTSLSYVSGDSAALTTASGGQSMLDLIAGNGTTLATLAFDASASDPHPTFTVAPLGGGTAITEGVPCFARGTRIRTKRGEIAVEALAVGDEVVVLGGGARPVRWVGRRRIDIS
;
A
#
# COMPACT_ATOMS: atom_id res chain seq x y z
N MET A 1 -24.03 15.32 -46.84
CA MET A 1 -24.22 16.69 -47.39
C MET A 1 -23.17 17.58 -46.72
N SER A 2 -22.41 18.38 -47.45
CA SER A 2 -21.32 19.19 -46.87
C SER A 2 -21.62 20.68 -47.04
N ALA A 3 -21.48 21.45 -45.97
CA ALA A 3 -21.70 22.89 -45.94
C ALA A 3 -20.48 23.60 -45.34
N THR A 4 -20.21 24.83 -45.80
CA THR A 4 -19.10 25.65 -45.31
C THR A 4 -19.55 27.08 -45.06
N ILE A 5 -19.37 27.57 -43.83
CA ILE A 5 -19.59 28.97 -43.46
C ILE A 5 -18.27 29.71 -43.70
N SER A 6 -18.28 30.60 -44.69
CA SER A 6 -17.08 31.32 -45.16
C SER A 6 -17.11 32.83 -44.85
N THR A 7 -18.18 33.30 -44.22
CA THR A 7 -18.39 34.71 -43.86
C THR A 7 -18.97 34.78 -42.45
N SER A 8 -18.51 35.72 -41.62
CA SER A 8 -19.04 35.87 -40.27
C SER A 8 -20.51 36.24 -40.29
N THR A 9 -21.30 35.56 -39.46
CA THR A 9 -22.76 35.66 -39.45
C THR A 9 -23.30 35.61 -38.03
N THR A 10 -24.33 36.40 -37.77
CA THR A 10 -25.13 36.33 -36.56
C THR A 10 -26.51 35.76 -36.90
N VAL A 11 -26.91 34.70 -36.22
CA VAL A 11 -28.17 33.98 -36.42
C VAL A 11 -29.02 33.99 -35.15
N SER A 12 -30.34 33.99 -35.31
CA SER A 12 -31.30 33.89 -34.20
C SER A 12 -31.77 32.46 -33.94
N ALA A 13 -31.50 31.54 -34.86
CA ALA A 13 -31.80 30.11 -34.81
C ALA A 13 -30.51 29.32 -35.07
N PRO A 14 -30.40 28.07 -34.61
CA PRO A 14 -29.17 27.30 -34.76
C PRO A 14 -28.92 26.94 -36.22
N GLU A 15 -27.66 26.72 -36.59
CA GLU A 15 -27.34 26.01 -37.83
C GLU A 15 -27.69 24.52 -37.64
N ILE A 16 -28.73 24.05 -38.34
CA ILE A 16 -29.27 22.70 -38.17
C ILE A 16 -28.60 21.72 -39.14
N LEU A 17 -27.97 20.68 -38.60
CA LEU A 17 -27.37 19.61 -39.38
C LEU A 17 -28.37 18.48 -39.67
N ALA A 18 -28.54 18.17 -40.95
CA ALA A 18 -29.31 17.01 -41.40
C ALA A 18 -28.50 15.70 -41.25
N SER A 19 -29.15 14.56 -41.50
CA SER A 19 -28.49 13.27 -41.31
C SER A 19 -27.27 13.07 -42.21
N GLY A 20 -26.16 12.63 -41.61
CA GLY A 20 -24.88 12.46 -42.31
C GLY A 20 -24.29 13.76 -42.85
N ALA A 21 -24.68 14.92 -42.29
CA ALA A 21 -24.15 16.21 -42.70
C ALA A 21 -22.77 16.49 -42.09
N THR A 22 -21.97 17.23 -42.85
CA THR A 22 -20.68 17.77 -42.42
C THR A 22 -20.72 19.28 -42.55
N LEU A 23 -20.39 20.00 -41.48
CA LEU A 23 -20.28 21.46 -41.46
C LEU A 23 -18.84 21.87 -41.22
N THR A 24 -18.39 22.89 -41.94
CA THR A 24 -17.10 23.55 -41.69
C THR A 24 -17.31 25.04 -41.43
N VAL A 25 -16.75 25.55 -40.34
CA VAL A 25 -16.62 27.00 -40.11
C VAL A 25 -15.18 27.38 -40.46
N ALA A 26 -15.01 28.26 -41.45
CA ALA A 26 -13.69 28.58 -41.98
C ALA A 26 -12.85 29.44 -41.03
N SER A 27 -11.54 29.50 -41.26
CA SER A 27 -10.64 30.33 -40.45
C SER A 27 -10.94 31.81 -40.57
N GLY A 28 -10.88 32.54 -39.44
CA GLY A 28 -11.22 33.96 -39.36
C GLY A 28 -12.71 34.28 -39.49
N VAL A 29 -13.57 33.27 -39.49
CA VAL A 29 -15.04 33.41 -39.54
C VAL A 29 -15.63 33.22 -38.16
N THR A 30 -16.61 34.06 -37.80
CA THR A 30 -17.37 33.94 -36.55
C THR A 30 -18.83 33.60 -36.85
N LEU A 31 -19.32 32.48 -36.29
CA LEU A 31 -20.73 32.14 -36.22
C LEU A 31 -21.26 32.48 -34.82
N THR A 32 -22.09 33.52 -34.72
CA THR A 32 -22.73 33.90 -33.46
C THR A 32 -24.21 33.50 -33.47
N SER A 33 -24.67 32.82 -32.43
CA SER A 33 -26.10 32.59 -32.16
C SER A 33 -26.58 33.40 -30.96
N THR A 34 -27.71 34.09 -31.14
CA THR A 34 -28.31 34.96 -30.11
C THR A 34 -29.62 34.42 -29.54
N GLY A 35 -30.08 33.24 -29.96
CA GLY A 35 -31.39 32.69 -29.53
C GLY A 35 -31.41 31.20 -29.21
N SER A 36 -30.30 30.49 -29.39
CA SER A 36 -30.16 29.06 -29.13
C SER A 36 -28.69 28.63 -29.15
N SER A 37 -28.43 27.33 -29.03
CA SER A 37 -27.16 26.72 -29.45
C SER A 37 -26.72 27.20 -30.85
N ALA A 38 -25.42 27.32 -31.14
CA ALA A 38 -24.98 27.87 -32.43
C ALA A 38 -25.01 26.82 -33.55
N VAL A 39 -24.62 25.59 -33.25
CA VAL A 39 -24.76 24.43 -34.15
C VAL A 39 -25.59 23.36 -33.46
N TYR A 40 -26.58 22.81 -34.17
CA TYR A 40 -27.52 21.83 -33.61
C TYR A 40 -27.73 20.63 -34.53
N ALA A 41 -27.75 19.42 -33.97
CA ALA A 41 -28.23 18.21 -34.63
C ALA A 41 -29.22 17.47 -33.73
N GLY A 42 -30.43 17.25 -34.24
CA GLY A 42 -31.49 16.53 -33.51
C GLY A 42 -31.30 15.00 -33.56
N THR A 43 -32.14 14.28 -32.81
CA THR A 43 -32.07 12.80 -32.69
C THR A 43 -32.24 12.05 -34.01
N ALA A 44 -32.93 12.63 -35.00
CA ALA A 44 -33.13 12.02 -36.31
C ALA A 44 -31.93 12.23 -37.27
N ALA A 45 -30.92 13.02 -36.88
CA ALA A 45 -29.75 13.27 -37.70
C ALA A 45 -28.78 12.06 -37.69
N GLY A 46 -28.74 11.26 -36.63
CA GLY A 46 -27.67 10.27 -36.46
C GLY A 46 -26.30 10.95 -36.49
N LEU A 47 -25.28 10.25 -37.01
CA LEU A 47 -23.90 10.73 -37.01
C LEU A 47 -23.71 11.96 -37.93
N VAL A 48 -23.35 13.09 -37.32
CA VAL A 48 -22.97 14.34 -37.99
C VAL A 48 -21.52 14.71 -37.70
N THR A 49 -20.94 15.61 -38.47
CA THR A 49 -19.55 16.08 -38.27
C THR A 49 -19.45 17.60 -38.35
N LEU A 50 -18.73 18.20 -37.41
CA LEU A 50 -18.36 19.61 -37.40
C LEU A 50 -16.84 19.76 -37.41
N THR A 51 -16.33 20.61 -38.30
CA THR A 51 -14.94 21.04 -38.32
C THR A 51 -14.89 22.56 -38.14
N ASN A 52 -14.46 23.02 -36.97
CA ASN A 52 -14.29 24.43 -36.67
C ASN A 52 -12.83 24.85 -36.89
N GLN A 53 -12.64 25.89 -37.70
CA GLN A 53 -11.36 26.58 -37.89
C GLN A 53 -11.44 28.08 -37.50
N GLY A 54 -12.63 28.56 -37.13
CA GLY A 54 -12.91 29.94 -36.74
C GLY A 54 -13.53 30.01 -35.34
N ASP A 55 -14.50 30.89 -35.13
CA ASP A 55 -15.16 31.10 -33.85
C ASP A 55 -16.64 30.71 -33.91
N ILE A 56 -17.10 29.91 -32.96
CA ILE A 56 -18.50 29.57 -32.76
C ILE A 56 -18.92 30.08 -31.38
N VAL A 57 -19.96 30.91 -31.32
CA VAL A 57 -20.38 31.58 -30.07
C VAL A 57 -21.89 31.50 -29.88
N ALA A 58 -22.37 30.93 -28.78
CA ALA A 58 -23.76 31.05 -28.32
C ALA A 58 -23.85 31.99 -27.10
N THR A 59 -24.73 33.00 -27.14
CA THR A 59 -24.57 34.22 -26.30
C THR A 59 -25.59 34.48 -25.19
N THR A 60 -26.74 33.81 -25.08
CA THR A 60 -27.88 34.45 -24.36
C THR A 60 -28.80 33.62 -23.46
N THR A 61 -28.84 32.27 -23.48
CA THR A 61 -29.78 31.55 -22.58
C THR A 61 -29.20 30.37 -21.78
N LEU A 62 -29.69 30.22 -20.55
CA LEU A 62 -29.44 29.10 -19.64
C LEU A 62 -29.76 27.77 -20.36
N GLY A 63 -28.71 26.98 -20.63
CA GLY A 63 -28.81 25.66 -21.26
C GLY A 63 -28.37 25.58 -22.71
N ASP A 64 -28.03 26.71 -23.36
CA ASP A 64 -27.54 26.69 -24.75
C ASP A 64 -26.05 26.37 -24.84
N SER A 65 -25.71 25.40 -25.69
CA SER A 65 -24.34 24.97 -25.95
C SER A 65 -23.79 25.62 -27.22
N GLY A 66 -22.47 25.81 -27.33
CA GLY A 66 -21.86 26.26 -28.59
C GLY A 66 -22.21 25.28 -29.72
N VAL A 67 -22.09 23.98 -29.43
CA VAL A 67 -22.50 22.87 -30.29
C VAL A 67 -23.32 21.88 -29.48
N LEU A 68 -24.49 21.46 -29.98
CA LEU A 68 -25.34 20.45 -29.36
C LEU A 68 -25.75 19.36 -30.36
N PHE A 69 -25.29 18.13 -30.14
CA PHE A 69 -25.71 16.95 -30.90
C PHE A 69 -26.48 15.97 -30.02
N ARG A 70 -27.70 15.59 -30.43
CA ARG A 70 -28.59 14.74 -29.63
C ARG A 70 -28.47 13.23 -29.89
N ASP A 71 -27.65 12.80 -30.86
CA ASP A 71 -27.47 11.37 -31.21
C ASP A 71 -26.04 11.06 -31.71
N GLY A 72 -25.04 11.32 -30.86
CA GLY A 72 -23.63 11.14 -31.19
C GLY A 72 -23.12 12.17 -32.22
N GLY A 73 -21.99 11.85 -32.86
CA GLY A 73 -21.36 12.70 -33.87
C GLY A 73 -19.93 13.12 -33.50
N ALA A 74 -19.30 13.88 -34.40
CA ALA A 74 -17.90 14.27 -34.31
C ALA A 74 -17.71 15.79 -34.36
N VAL A 75 -16.92 16.33 -33.44
CA VAL A 75 -16.53 17.75 -33.41
C VAL A 75 -15.02 17.86 -33.43
N SER A 76 -14.47 18.65 -34.35
CA SER A 76 -13.06 18.99 -34.41
C SER A 76 -12.90 20.51 -34.28
N ASP A 77 -12.14 20.96 -33.30
CA ASP A 77 -11.78 22.38 -33.11
C ASP A 77 -10.28 22.58 -33.38
N ALA A 78 -9.96 23.36 -34.40
CA ALA A 78 -8.59 23.53 -34.88
C ALA A 78 -7.77 24.50 -34.01
N LEU A 79 -6.44 24.46 -34.13
CA LEU A 79 -5.58 25.42 -33.46
C LEU A 79 -5.95 26.87 -33.83
N GLY A 80 -6.15 27.70 -32.81
CA GLY A 80 -6.55 29.10 -32.97
C GLY A 80 -8.05 29.32 -33.23
N ALA A 81 -8.83 28.24 -33.31
CA ALA A 81 -10.30 28.29 -33.34
C ALA A 81 -10.88 28.33 -31.91
N SER A 82 -12.13 28.74 -31.79
CA SER A 82 -12.85 28.71 -30.52
C SER A 82 -14.30 28.23 -30.65
N ILE A 83 -14.77 27.48 -29.66
CA ILE A 83 -16.18 27.12 -29.48
C ILE A 83 -16.61 27.57 -28.08
N THR A 84 -17.47 28.56 -28.02
CA THR A 84 -17.99 29.12 -26.77
C THR A 84 -19.50 28.92 -26.69
N GLY A 85 -19.97 28.24 -25.65
CA GLY A 85 -21.39 28.17 -25.32
C GLY A 85 -21.72 28.93 -24.04
N TYR A 86 -23.02 29.15 -23.81
CA TYR A 86 -23.48 29.70 -22.55
C TYR A 86 -23.42 28.62 -21.46
N ALA A 87 -24.00 27.44 -21.70
CA ALA A 87 -23.91 26.30 -20.78
C ALA A 87 -22.64 25.47 -21.01
N PHE A 88 -22.54 24.82 -22.18
CA PHE A 88 -21.40 24.01 -22.59
C PHE A 88 -20.79 24.51 -23.89
N GLY A 89 -19.48 24.44 -24.06
CA GLY A 89 -18.87 24.64 -25.37
C GLY A 89 -19.37 23.60 -26.38
N VAL A 90 -19.27 22.33 -26.02
CA VAL A 90 -19.75 21.19 -26.81
C VAL A 90 -20.53 20.22 -25.93
N GLU A 91 -21.73 19.84 -26.38
CA GLU A 91 -22.57 18.84 -25.72
C GLU A 91 -23.02 17.77 -26.74
N ILE A 92 -22.77 16.50 -26.44
CA ILE A 92 -23.17 15.35 -27.26
C ILE A 92 -23.93 14.35 -26.38
N GLU A 93 -25.11 13.95 -26.84
CA GLU A 93 -26.04 13.08 -26.14
C GLU A 93 -26.54 11.93 -27.02
N GLY A 94 -27.34 11.03 -26.44
CA GLY A 94 -28.05 9.95 -27.12
C GLY A 94 -27.19 8.75 -27.51
N ALA A 95 -26.04 9.01 -28.13
CA ALA A 95 -25.03 8.04 -28.53
C ALA A 95 -23.62 8.59 -28.31
N ALA A 96 -22.61 7.70 -28.34
CA ALA A 96 -21.23 8.07 -28.10
C ALA A 96 -20.73 9.12 -29.11
N GLY A 97 -20.04 10.16 -28.61
CA GLY A 97 -19.50 11.26 -29.42
C GLY A 97 -17.96 11.23 -29.52
N SER A 98 -17.41 11.98 -30.47
CA SER A 98 -15.96 12.22 -30.55
C SER A 98 -15.64 13.71 -30.62
N VAL A 99 -14.75 14.19 -29.74
CA VAL A 99 -14.29 15.58 -29.73
C VAL A 99 -12.77 15.61 -29.84
N SER A 100 -12.26 16.31 -30.87
CA SER A 100 -10.83 16.59 -31.03
C SER A 100 -10.60 18.08 -30.91
N ASN A 101 -9.90 18.52 -29.86
CA ASN A 101 -9.68 19.92 -29.55
C ASN A 101 -8.20 20.30 -29.59
N ALA A 102 -7.82 21.14 -30.55
CA ALA A 102 -6.55 21.84 -30.59
C ALA A 102 -6.70 23.37 -30.35
N GLY A 103 -7.94 23.88 -30.37
CA GLY A 103 -8.29 25.27 -30.13
C GLY A 103 -8.72 25.51 -28.67
N THR A 104 -9.78 26.29 -28.49
CA THR A 104 -10.36 26.61 -27.17
C THR A 104 -11.84 26.28 -27.15
N ILE A 105 -12.23 25.34 -26.30
CA ILE A 105 -13.65 25.04 -26.02
C ILE A 105 -14.00 25.58 -24.65
N ALA A 106 -15.03 26.42 -24.58
CA ALA A 106 -15.45 27.09 -23.35
C ALA A 106 -16.97 27.09 -23.15
N GLY A 107 -17.39 27.04 -21.90
CA GLY A 107 -18.76 27.37 -21.49
C GLY A 107 -18.79 27.87 -20.06
N GLU A 108 -19.93 28.38 -19.59
CA GLU A 108 -20.04 28.88 -18.21
C GLU A 108 -20.23 27.76 -17.19
N THR A 109 -20.89 26.66 -17.57
CA THR A 109 -21.15 25.52 -16.67
C THR A 109 -20.36 24.25 -17.02
N GLY A 110 -19.82 24.19 -18.25
CA GLY A 110 -18.91 23.14 -18.68
C GLY A 110 -18.26 23.45 -20.03
N GLY A 111 -17.20 22.73 -20.37
CA GLY A 111 -16.53 22.84 -21.66
C GLY A 111 -17.06 21.79 -22.64
N VAL A 112 -16.89 20.51 -22.29
CA VAL A 112 -17.32 19.37 -23.11
C VAL A 112 -18.11 18.37 -22.28
N ALA A 113 -19.31 18.00 -22.72
CA ALA A 113 -20.11 16.95 -22.12
C ALA A 113 -20.45 15.86 -23.15
N LEU A 114 -20.00 14.61 -22.91
CA LEU A 114 -20.41 13.43 -23.67
C LEU A 114 -21.28 12.53 -22.75
N ARG A 115 -22.60 12.74 -22.80
CA ARG A 115 -23.52 12.10 -21.86
C ARG A 115 -23.61 10.57 -22.02
N ALA A 116 -23.46 10.09 -23.25
CA ALA A 116 -23.45 8.65 -23.57
C ALA A 116 -22.02 8.08 -23.65
N GLY A 117 -21.01 8.83 -23.17
CA GLY A 117 -19.60 8.51 -23.32
C GLY A 117 -19.04 8.80 -24.71
N GLY A 118 -17.86 8.27 -25.01
CA GLY A 118 -17.17 8.49 -26.28
C GLY A 118 -15.69 8.84 -26.09
N THR A 119 -15.12 9.61 -27.02
CA THR A 119 -13.69 9.94 -27.00
C THR A 119 -13.46 11.45 -27.03
N ILE A 120 -12.59 11.94 -26.16
CA ILE A 120 -12.12 13.33 -26.16
C ILE A 120 -10.60 13.30 -26.31
N THR A 121 -10.07 14.02 -27.29
CA THR A 121 -8.63 14.31 -27.40
C THR A 121 -8.44 15.81 -27.28
N ASN A 122 -7.73 16.25 -26.24
CA ASN A 122 -7.48 17.65 -25.98
C ASN A 122 -5.98 17.95 -26.02
N SER A 123 -5.55 18.65 -27.06
CA SER A 123 -4.22 19.28 -27.15
C SER A 123 -4.27 20.81 -27.03
N GLY A 124 -5.48 21.38 -27.04
CA GLY A 124 -5.74 22.81 -26.82
C GLY A 124 -6.16 23.11 -25.39
N ALA A 125 -7.18 23.97 -25.25
CA ALA A 125 -7.76 24.34 -23.96
C ALA A 125 -9.25 23.97 -23.89
N ILE A 126 -9.67 23.27 -22.84
CA ILE A 126 -11.08 23.13 -22.46
C ILE A 126 -11.26 23.83 -21.12
N VAL A 127 -12.05 24.89 -21.08
CA VAL A 127 -12.07 25.79 -19.93
C VAL A 127 -13.48 26.19 -19.52
N VAL A 128 -13.65 26.41 -18.22
CA VAL A 128 -14.73 27.22 -17.68
C VAL A 128 -14.07 28.43 -17.05
N ALA A 129 -14.18 29.59 -17.71
CA ALA A 129 -13.43 30.81 -17.38
C ALA A 129 -14.22 31.78 -16.49
N THR A 130 -15.53 31.62 -16.38
CA THR A 130 -16.37 32.41 -15.49
C THR A 130 -16.49 31.72 -14.13
N ALA A 131 -16.23 32.46 -13.05
CA ALA A 131 -16.44 31.96 -11.71
C ALA A 131 -17.95 31.90 -11.42
N ILE A 132 -18.55 30.75 -11.72
CA ILE A 132 -19.95 30.46 -11.36
C ILE A 132 -20.05 29.89 -9.94
N THR A 133 -21.19 30.11 -9.30
CA THR A 133 -21.49 29.57 -7.95
C THR A 133 -22.28 28.26 -7.99
N SER A 134 -22.76 27.84 -9.17
CA SER A 134 -23.42 26.56 -9.38
C SER A 134 -22.42 25.43 -9.60
N GLN A 135 -22.84 24.19 -9.33
CA GLN A 135 -22.06 23.00 -9.67
C GLN A 135 -21.90 22.90 -11.20
N GLY A 136 -20.70 22.53 -11.65
CA GLY A 136 -20.41 22.33 -13.07
C GLY A 136 -19.21 21.43 -13.31
N LYS A 137 -19.05 20.98 -14.55
CA LYS A 137 -18.03 20.01 -14.96
C LYS A 137 -17.39 20.50 -16.24
N VAL A 138 -16.08 20.76 -16.24
CA VAL A 138 -15.38 21.24 -17.45
C VAL A 138 -15.40 20.15 -18.51
N VAL A 139 -15.10 18.90 -18.12
CA VAL A 139 -15.29 17.71 -18.95
C VAL A 139 -16.18 16.71 -18.22
N GLU A 140 -17.24 16.24 -18.87
CA GLU A 140 -18.15 15.20 -18.38
C GLU A 140 -18.20 14.00 -19.34
N LEU A 141 -17.90 12.81 -18.83
CA LEU A 141 -18.06 11.52 -19.51
C LEU A 141 -19.10 10.68 -18.74
N GLY A 142 -20.37 10.75 -19.17
CA GLY A 142 -21.52 10.26 -18.39
C GLY A 142 -21.78 8.75 -18.43
N ALA A 143 -21.25 8.04 -19.42
CA ALA A 143 -21.45 6.59 -19.57
C ALA A 143 -20.12 5.86 -19.83
N GLY A 144 -19.03 6.41 -19.30
CA GLY A 144 -17.68 5.98 -19.61
C GLY A 144 -17.06 6.71 -20.79
N GLY A 145 -15.95 6.19 -21.31
CA GLY A 145 -15.26 6.77 -22.47
C GLY A 145 -13.76 6.92 -22.28
N SER A 146 -13.11 7.61 -23.22
CA SER A 146 -11.69 7.90 -23.19
C SER A 146 -11.44 9.40 -23.27
N LEU A 147 -10.63 9.94 -22.37
CA LEU A 147 -10.08 11.28 -22.44
C LEU A 147 -8.56 11.19 -22.55
N VAL A 148 -7.99 11.78 -23.60
CA VAL A 148 -6.55 12.02 -23.72
C VAL A 148 -6.31 13.51 -23.63
N ASN A 149 -5.67 13.96 -22.55
CA ASN A 149 -5.33 15.35 -22.33
C ASN A 149 -3.82 15.57 -22.44
N THR A 150 -3.37 16.27 -23.48
CA THR A 150 -2.01 16.80 -23.61
C THR A 150 -1.96 18.33 -23.47
N GLY A 151 -3.13 18.97 -23.38
CA GLY A 151 -3.30 20.41 -23.28
C GLY A 151 -3.74 20.86 -21.88
N LEU A 152 -4.59 21.89 -21.82
CA LEU A 152 -5.15 22.44 -20.59
C LEU A 152 -6.62 22.05 -20.42
N ILE A 153 -6.98 21.57 -19.23
CA ILE A 153 -8.35 21.50 -18.75
C ILE A 153 -8.43 22.33 -17.45
N SER A 154 -9.25 23.37 -17.43
CA SER A 154 -9.25 24.34 -16.32
C SER A 154 -10.66 24.74 -15.88
N ALA A 155 -10.90 24.70 -14.57
CA ALA A 155 -12.08 25.22 -13.91
C ALA A 155 -11.71 26.43 -13.03
N SER A 156 -12.47 27.52 -13.09
CA SER A 156 -12.25 28.74 -12.30
C SER A 156 -13.36 29.07 -11.28
N GLY A 157 -14.29 28.15 -11.01
CA GLY A 157 -15.42 28.34 -10.08
C GLY A 157 -15.31 27.49 -8.80
N SER A 158 -15.96 27.91 -7.71
CA SER A 158 -15.79 27.33 -6.36
C SER A 158 -16.49 25.98 -6.11
N HIS A 159 -17.25 25.46 -7.08
CA HIS A 159 -17.95 24.16 -7.00
C HIS A 159 -17.84 23.37 -8.31
N MET A 160 -16.74 23.57 -9.04
CA MET A 160 -16.47 22.96 -10.33
C MET A 160 -15.57 21.73 -10.23
N ILE A 161 -15.82 20.74 -11.08
CA ILE A 161 -14.91 19.61 -11.31
C ILE A 161 -14.27 19.81 -12.68
N ALA A 162 -12.96 19.65 -12.80
CA ALA A 162 -12.29 19.77 -14.11
C ALA A 162 -12.60 18.54 -14.99
N VAL A 163 -12.50 17.33 -14.44
CA VAL A 163 -12.86 16.11 -15.18
C VAL A 163 -13.74 15.19 -14.32
N TYR A 164 -14.90 14.82 -14.85
CA TYR A 164 -15.83 13.90 -14.21
C TYR A 164 -16.09 12.68 -15.09
N LEU A 165 -15.78 11.49 -14.59
CA LEU A 165 -16.05 10.20 -15.23
C LEU A 165 -17.03 9.41 -14.35
N ASP A 166 -18.27 9.25 -14.82
CA ASP A 166 -19.35 8.66 -14.01
C ASP A 166 -19.23 7.13 -13.90
N ALA A 167 -18.96 6.48 -15.03
CA ALA A 167 -18.81 5.04 -15.17
C ALA A 167 -17.49 4.70 -15.87
N GLY A 168 -17.08 3.43 -15.83
CA GLY A 168 -15.77 2.96 -16.27
C GLY A 168 -15.28 3.58 -17.59
N GLY A 169 -13.99 3.82 -17.68
CA GLY A 169 -13.37 4.53 -18.80
C GLY A 169 -11.89 4.74 -18.52
N MET A 170 -11.23 5.50 -19.39
CA MET A 170 -9.80 5.77 -19.29
C MET A 170 -9.53 7.26 -19.47
N ILE A 171 -8.85 7.86 -18.51
CA ILE A 171 -8.30 9.21 -18.62
C ILE A 171 -6.79 9.08 -18.68
N THR A 172 -6.17 9.57 -19.74
CA THR A 172 -4.71 9.71 -19.84
C THR A 172 -4.39 11.20 -19.86
N ASN A 173 -3.70 11.68 -18.82
CA ASN A 173 -3.31 13.07 -18.67
C ASN A 173 -1.79 13.22 -18.77
N SER A 174 -1.29 13.82 -19.84
CA SER A 174 0.10 14.31 -19.96
C SER A 174 0.17 15.84 -19.99
N GLY A 175 -1.00 16.51 -19.94
CA GLY A 175 -1.13 17.95 -19.89
C GLY A 175 -1.34 18.49 -18.47
N THR A 176 -2.11 19.56 -18.36
CA THR A 176 -2.50 20.19 -17.08
C THR A 176 -4.00 20.09 -16.86
N ILE A 177 -4.40 19.62 -15.68
CA ILE A 177 -5.77 19.66 -15.18
C ILE A 177 -5.79 20.50 -13.90
N THR A 178 -6.68 21.48 -13.81
CA THR A 178 -6.80 22.34 -12.61
C THR A 178 -8.25 22.73 -12.34
N ALA A 179 -8.64 22.81 -11.07
CA ALA A 179 -9.96 23.27 -10.65
C ALA A 179 -9.85 24.26 -9.48
N ALA A 180 -9.57 25.53 -9.79
CA ALA A 180 -9.34 26.55 -8.79
C ALA A 180 -10.60 26.80 -7.94
N GLY A 181 -10.45 26.71 -6.61
CA GLY A 181 -11.52 27.00 -5.65
C GLY A 181 -12.36 25.79 -5.22
N THR A 182 -11.97 24.56 -5.57
CA THR A 182 -12.64 23.32 -5.18
C THR A 182 -11.70 22.33 -4.50
N THR A 183 -12.27 21.30 -3.86
CA THR A 183 -11.52 20.22 -3.22
C THR A 183 -11.13 19.06 -4.14
N ASP A 184 -11.80 18.88 -5.30
CA ASP A 184 -11.59 17.75 -6.19
C ASP A 184 -11.51 18.18 -7.68
N GLY A 185 -10.33 18.09 -8.29
CA GLY A 185 -10.07 18.45 -9.68
C GLY A 185 -10.53 17.38 -10.66
N VAL A 186 -10.25 16.11 -10.34
CA VAL A 186 -10.69 14.96 -11.12
C VAL A 186 -11.50 14.01 -10.25
N VAL A 187 -12.67 13.58 -10.73
CA VAL A 187 -13.55 12.63 -10.02
C VAL A 187 -13.84 11.43 -10.91
N LEU A 188 -13.51 10.24 -10.41
CA LEU A 188 -13.82 8.96 -11.04
C LEU A 188 -14.86 8.21 -10.19
N GLY A 189 -16.01 7.91 -10.77
CA GLY A 189 -16.95 6.93 -10.23
C GLY A 189 -16.36 5.51 -10.31
N SER A 190 -15.83 5.17 -11.48
CA SER A 190 -15.03 3.96 -11.76
C SER A 190 -14.16 4.17 -13.01
N GLY A 191 -13.19 3.29 -13.27
CA GLY A 191 -12.30 3.37 -14.43
C GLY A 191 -10.84 3.56 -14.04
N THR A 192 -10.03 4.03 -14.99
CA THR A 192 -8.58 4.22 -14.85
C THR A 192 -8.20 5.66 -15.15
N LEU A 193 -7.36 6.25 -14.30
CA LEU A 193 -6.67 7.51 -14.54
C LEU A 193 -5.17 7.25 -14.59
N GLU A 194 -4.57 7.44 -15.76
CA GLU A 194 -3.12 7.49 -15.97
C GLU A 194 -2.68 8.95 -15.99
N ASN A 195 -1.91 9.36 -14.98
CA ASN A 195 -1.36 10.70 -14.91
C ASN A 195 0.15 10.68 -15.19
N ASP A 196 0.53 11.28 -16.32
CA ASP A 196 1.90 11.59 -16.75
C ASP A 196 2.17 13.11 -16.75
N GLY A 197 1.16 13.90 -16.37
CA GLY A 197 1.20 15.37 -16.38
C GLY A 197 1.03 15.97 -14.99
N SER A 198 0.31 17.10 -14.94
CA SER A 198 -0.02 17.78 -13.68
C SER A 198 -1.52 17.82 -13.45
N ILE A 199 -1.93 17.45 -12.23
CA ILE A 199 -3.28 17.60 -11.72
C ILE A 199 -3.23 18.46 -10.45
N ALA A 200 -3.95 19.57 -10.46
CA ALA A 200 -4.16 20.42 -9.31
C ALA A 200 -5.61 20.33 -8.80
N SER A 201 -5.79 20.57 -7.51
CA SER A 201 -7.03 20.44 -6.75
C SER A 201 -7.48 18.99 -6.50
N GLY A 202 -6.57 18.02 -6.53
CA GLY A 202 -6.80 16.66 -6.06
C GLY A 202 -7.57 15.73 -7.01
N VAL A 203 -7.60 14.45 -6.64
CA VAL A 203 -8.28 13.37 -7.35
C VAL A 203 -9.17 12.60 -6.38
N GLN A 204 -10.43 12.39 -6.73
CA GLN A 204 -11.35 11.53 -5.99
C GLN A 204 -11.66 10.25 -6.76
N LEU A 205 -11.52 9.10 -6.10
CA LEU A 205 -11.92 7.80 -6.60
C LEU A 205 -13.08 7.27 -5.74
N THR A 206 -14.26 7.09 -6.32
CA THR A 206 -15.31 6.30 -5.67
C THR A 206 -14.94 4.81 -5.74
N SER A 207 -14.43 4.40 -6.89
CA SER A 207 -13.76 3.13 -7.16
C SER A 207 -12.84 3.35 -8.37
N GLY A 208 -11.99 2.36 -8.70
CA GLY A 208 -11.12 2.42 -9.88
C GLY A 208 -9.63 2.51 -9.55
N ILE A 209 -8.86 2.85 -10.57
CA ILE A 209 -7.40 2.78 -10.58
C ILE A 209 -6.83 4.17 -10.89
N LEU A 210 -5.87 4.61 -10.09
CA LEU A 210 -5.04 5.78 -10.38
C LEU A 210 -3.58 5.33 -10.49
N ASP A 211 -2.96 5.62 -11.62
CA ASP A 211 -1.52 5.43 -11.85
C ASP A 211 -0.87 6.80 -12.05
N ASN A 212 -0.08 7.25 -11.08
CA ASN A 212 0.68 8.50 -11.14
C ASN A 212 2.13 8.20 -11.54
N ALA A 213 2.46 8.45 -12.80
CA ALA A 213 3.71 8.06 -13.45
C ALA A 213 4.94 8.85 -12.92
N PRO A 214 6.17 8.39 -13.20
CA PRO A 214 7.39 9.12 -12.84
C PRO A 214 7.40 10.55 -13.36
N GLY A 215 7.67 11.52 -12.48
CA GLY A 215 7.69 12.95 -12.83
C GLY A 215 6.31 13.62 -12.90
N ALA A 216 5.22 12.85 -12.88
CA ALA A 216 3.87 13.38 -12.80
C ALA A 216 3.56 13.94 -11.41
N THR A 217 2.66 14.92 -11.36
CA THR A 217 2.28 15.61 -10.11
C THR A 217 0.78 15.59 -9.88
N ILE A 218 0.38 15.30 -8.65
CA ILE A 218 -0.98 15.49 -8.16
C ILE A 218 -0.91 16.32 -6.88
N SER A 219 -1.68 17.39 -6.81
CA SER A 219 -1.72 18.27 -5.63
C SER A 219 -3.13 18.74 -5.31
N GLY A 220 -3.45 18.91 -4.04
CA GLY A 220 -4.74 19.43 -3.55
C GLY A 220 -4.80 19.43 -2.04
N ASP A 221 -5.87 19.99 -1.46
CA ASP A 221 -6.11 19.95 0.01
C ASP A 221 -6.13 18.49 0.48
N VAL A 222 -6.85 17.62 -0.22
CA VAL A 222 -6.61 16.17 -0.21
C VAL A 222 -6.17 15.80 -1.61
N ALA A 223 -4.90 15.46 -1.80
CA ALA A 223 -4.38 15.28 -3.16
C ALA A 223 -4.95 14.03 -3.84
N VAL A 224 -5.14 12.93 -3.10
CA VAL A 224 -5.89 11.76 -3.57
C VAL A 224 -6.84 11.26 -2.48
N ASN A 225 -8.12 11.12 -2.80
CA ASN A 225 -9.16 10.65 -1.90
C ASN A 225 -9.88 9.42 -2.46
N VAL A 226 -9.65 8.25 -1.89
CA VAL A 226 -10.25 6.98 -2.31
C VAL A 226 -11.37 6.61 -1.34
N ARG A 227 -12.62 6.71 -1.79
CA ARG A 227 -13.83 6.56 -0.97
C ARG A 227 -14.41 5.14 -0.95
N GLY A 228 -13.87 4.23 -1.74
CA GLY A 228 -14.26 2.81 -1.82
C GLY A 228 -13.05 1.92 -2.09
N ALA A 229 -13.26 0.74 -2.69
CA ALA A 229 -12.20 -0.23 -2.99
C ALA A 229 -11.42 0.14 -4.28
N GLY A 230 -10.74 1.30 -4.28
CA GLY A 230 -9.87 1.74 -5.37
C GLY A 230 -8.39 1.38 -5.13
N SER A 231 -7.57 1.49 -6.18
CA SER A 231 -6.13 1.31 -6.11
C SER A 231 -5.38 2.54 -6.60
N VAL A 232 -4.30 2.89 -5.91
CA VAL A 232 -3.40 3.98 -6.27
C VAL A 232 -1.99 3.40 -6.45
N ALA A 233 -1.40 3.59 -7.62
CA ALA A 233 0.03 3.41 -7.84
C ALA A 233 0.68 4.79 -7.98
N ASN A 234 1.74 5.05 -7.22
CA ASN A 234 2.47 6.30 -7.27
C ASN A 234 3.96 6.08 -7.49
N GLU A 235 4.45 6.48 -8.65
CA GLU A 235 5.88 6.63 -8.97
C GLU A 235 6.29 8.12 -9.09
N GLY A 236 5.30 9.02 -9.21
CA GLY A 236 5.48 10.46 -9.25
C GLY A 236 5.44 11.14 -7.88
N THR A 237 4.91 12.37 -7.86
CA THR A 237 4.71 13.16 -6.64
C THR A 237 3.23 13.39 -6.36
N ILE A 238 2.78 13.04 -5.14
CA ILE A 238 1.47 13.39 -4.61
C ILE A 238 1.68 14.33 -3.41
N LEU A 239 1.07 15.51 -3.45
CA LEU A 239 1.32 16.57 -2.48
C LEU A 239 0.02 17.13 -1.89
N GLY A 240 -0.24 16.83 -0.62
CA GLY A 240 -1.24 17.52 0.19
C GLY A 240 -0.82 18.97 0.43
N VAL A 241 -1.50 19.91 -0.24
CA VAL A 241 -1.25 21.35 -0.16
C VAL A 241 -2.51 22.10 0.22
N GLY A 242 -2.38 23.15 1.02
CA GLY A 242 -3.53 23.99 1.36
C GLY A 242 -4.34 23.46 2.55
N GLY A 243 -4.80 24.38 3.41
CA GLY A 243 -5.58 24.04 4.60
C GLY A 243 -4.78 23.48 5.79
N ALA A 244 -5.46 23.39 6.94
CA ALA A 244 -4.92 22.81 8.17
C ALA A 244 -4.93 21.27 8.18
N PHE A 245 -5.71 20.66 7.27
CA PHE A 245 -5.92 19.21 7.15
C PHE A 245 -5.40 18.68 5.81
N ALA A 246 -4.36 19.32 5.28
CA ALA A 246 -3.78 18.97 3.99
C ALA A 246 -3.28 17.53 4.01
N THR A 247 -3.86 16.62 3.22
CA THR A 247 -3.54 15.19 3.24
C THR A 247 -2.98 14.75 1.88
N GLY A 248 -1.93 13.93 1.87
CA GLY A 248 -1.39 13.39 0.63
C GLY A 248 -2.36 12.40 -0.01
N VAL A 249 -2.59 11.26 0.64
CA VAL A 249 -3.55 10.24 0.19
C VAL A 249 -4.47 9.84 1.34
N ASN A 250 -5.78 9.79 1.11
CA ASN A 250 -6.76 9.20 2.01
C ASN A 250 -7.35 7.92 1.40
N LEU A 251 -7.33 6.81 2.15
CA LEU A 251 -7.75 5.48 1.73
C LEU A 251 -8.88 4.93 2.61
N ALA A 252 -10.06 4.72 2.00
CA ALA A 252 -11.14 3.98 2.62
C ALA A 252 -10.85 2.47 2.75
N ALA A 253 -11.69 1.77 3.51
CA ALA A 253 -11.58 0.33 3.72
C ALA A 253 -11.54 -0.46 2.41
N GLY A 254 -10.58 -1.37 2.30
CA GLY A 254 -10.36 -2.18 1.09
C GLY A 254 -9.65 -1.47 -0.06
N ALA A 255 -9.30 -0.18 0.09
CA ALA A 255 -8.42 0.49 -0.86
C ALA A 255 -6.97 0.01 -0.74
N THR A 256 -6.20 0.19 -1.81
CA THR A 256 -4.78 -0.19 -1.87
C THR A 256 -3.92 0.97 -2.37
N LEU A 257 -2.72 1.09 -1.82
CA LEU A 257 -1.71 2.06 -2.27
C LEU A 257 -0.37 1.35 -2.47
N SER A 258 0.19 1.47 -3.67
CA SER A 258 1.60 1.15 -3.95
C SER A 258 2.35 2.45 -4.18
N ASN A 259 3.36 2.73 -3.35
CA ASN A 259 4.16 3.94 -3.45
C ASN A 259 5.63 3.60 -3.73
N ALA A 260 6.14 4.02 -4.88
CA ALA A 260 7.57 4.07 -5.20
C ALA A 260 8.07 5.50 -5.42
N GLY A 261 7.16 6.48 -5.48
CA GLY A 261 7.45 7.91 -5.58
C GLY A 261 7.41 8.64 -4.24
N THR A 262 7.05 9.92 -4.29
CA THR A 262 6.90 10.78 -3.10
C THR A 262 5.43 11.05 -2.80
N ILE A 263 5.02 10.82 -1.57
CA ILE A 263 3.77 11.31 -0.99
C ILE A 263 4.11 12.21 0.17
N SER A 264 3.66 13.46 0.14
CA SER A 264 3.97 14.42 1.20
C SER A 264 2.78 15.27 1.56
N ALA A 265 2.67 15.62 2.85
CA ALA A 265 1.77 16.64 3.35
C ALA A 265 2.47 17.54 4.37
N GLY A 266 2.28 18.86 4.29
CA GLY A 266 2.99 19.79 5.17
C GLY A 266 2.44 19.84 6.60
N ASN A 267 1.12 19.85 6.74
CA ASN A 267 0.43 20.23 7.99
C ASN A 267 -0.36 19.11 8.65
N TYR A 268 -0.62 18.01 7.94
CA TYR A 268 -1.42 16.89 8.41
C TYR A 268 -0.78 15.58 7.94
N ASP A 269 -1.55 14.55 7.61
CA ASP A 269 -1.02 13.22 7.38
C ASP A 269 -0.52 13.03 5.94
N GLY A 270 0.62 12.35 5.78
CA GLY A 270 1.13 11.96 4.47
C GLY A 270 0.15 10.99 3.80
N VAL A 271 -0.19 9.93 4.52
CA VAL A 271 -1.28 9.00 4.16
C VAL A 271 -2.19 8.74 5.35
N GLU A 272 -3.50 8.82 5.14
CA GLU A 272 -4.53 8.34 6.04
C GLU A 272 -5.13 7.04 5.49
N LEU A 273 -5.25 5.99 6.30
CA LEU A 273 -5.97 4.77 5.94
C LEU A 273 -6.98 4.33 6.99
N HIS A 274 -8.09 3.76 6.50
CA HIS A 274 -9.17 3.24 7.32
C HIS A 274 -9.42 1.76 7.02
N GLY A 275 -8.60 0.84 7.56
CA GLY A 275 -8.66 -0.58 7.19
C GLY A 275 -8.24 -0.87 5.73
N ALA A 276 -7.41 0.01 5.16
CA ALA A 276 -6.83 -0.15 3.83
C ALA A 276 -5.46 -0.84 3.90
N SER A 277 -4.79 -1.00 2.74
CA SER A 277 -3.42 -1.51 2.69
C SER A 277 -2.46 -0.60 1.93
N ILE A 278 -1.21 -0.53 2.42
CA ILE A 278 -0.13 0.28 1.83
C ILE A 278 1.07 -0.62 1.60
N SER A 279 1.72 -0.44 0.45
CA SER A 279 3.05 -0.96 0.14
C SER A 279 3.95 0.21 -0.26
N ASN A 280 4.85 0.62 0.62
CA ASN A 280 5.87 1.63 0.34
C ASN A 280 7.16 0.95 -0.10
N ALA A 281 7.47 0.98 -1.39
CA ALA A 281 8.63 0.34 -2.00
C ALA A 281 9.94 1.03 -1.59
N ALA A 282 11.06 0.33 -1.81
CA ALA A 282 12.40 0.89 -1.62
C ALA A 282 12.57 2.17 -2.46
N GLY A 283 13.05 3.25 -1.83
CA GLY A 283 13.14 4.58 -2.45
C GLY A 283 11.85 5.41 -2.42
N GLY A 284 10.70 4.78 -2.13
CA GLY A 284 9.44 5.47 -1.89
C GLY A 284 9.48 6.26 -0.58
N VAL A 285 8.93 7.48 -0.61
CA VAL A 285 8.87 8.37 0.56
C VAL A 285 7.42 8.71 0.87
N ILE A 286 7.03 8.51 2.13
CA ILE A 286 5.77 9.00 2.69
C ILE A 286 6.10 9.94 3.85
N SER A 287 5.65 11.19 3.80
CA SER A 287 5.92 12.19 4.83
C SER A 287 4.70 13.04 5.17
N GLY A 288 4.51 13.33 6.45
CA GLY A 288 3.48 14.24 6.95
C GLY A 288 3.80 14.75 8.34
N ALA A 289 2.96 15.60 8.93
CA ALA A 289 3.00 15.83 10.38
C ALA A 289 2.96 14.48 11.12
N ILE A 290 2.09 13.58 10.64
CA ILE A 290 2.23 12.14 10.79
C ILE A 290 2.52 11.56 9.39
N GLY A 291 3.52 10.70 9.26
CA GLY A 291 3.82 10.04 7.98
C GLY A 291 2.62 9.22 7.50
N VAL A 292 2.20 8.26 8.31
CA VAL A 292 1.02 7.43 8.07
C VAL A 292 0.13 7.37 9.32
N TYR A 293 -1.15 7.70 9.15
CA TYR A 293 -2.18 7.54 10.16
C TYR A 293 -3.13 6.41 9.76
N ALA A 294 -3.11 5.30 10.50
CA ALA A 294 -3.96 4.14 10.27
C ALA A 294 -5.03 4.04 11.34
N SER A 295 -6.28 3.83 10.94
CA SER A 295 -7.40 3.67 11.87
C SER A 295 -8.36 2.56 11.47
N ALA A 296 -9.03 1.97 12.45
CA ALA A 296 -10.12 1.04 12.14
C ALA A 296 -11.30 1.81 11.50
N PRO A 297 -11.99 1.22 10.51
CA PRO A 297 -13.28 1.74 10.07
C PRO A 297 -14.24 1.82 11.26
N ALA A 298 -14.90 2.97 11.44
CA ALA A 298 -15.77 3.21 12.59
C ALA A 298 -16.78 2.06 12.81
N PHE A 299 -16.88 1.58 14.06
CA PHE A 299 -17.87 0.59 14.54
C PHE A 299 -17.72 -0.87 14.04
N SER A 300 -16.60 -1.26 13.46
CA SER A 300 -16.52 -2.54 12.73
C SER A 300 -15.73 -3.66 13.43
N GLY A 301 -14.95 -3.38 14.48
CA GLY A 301 -14.02 -4.37 15.07
C GLY A 301 -12.97 -4.89 14.07
N GLN A 302 -12.81 -4.20 12.92
CA GLN A 302 -11.87 -4.52 11.86
C GLN A 302 -10.47 -3.99 12.19
N PRO A 303 -9.40 -4.55 11.59
CA PRO A 303 -8.06 -4.03 11.75
C PRO A 303 -7.94 -2.59 11.22
N ALA A 304 -6.99 -1.84 11.77
CA ALA A 304 -6.67 -0.47 11.34
C ALA A 304 -6.05 -0.43 9.94
N GLY A 305 -5.43 -1.53 9.51
CA GLY A 305 -4.90 -1.72 8.17
C GLY A 305 -3.59 -2.52 8.16
N THR A 306 -3.06 -2.72 6.95
CA THR A 306 -1.79 -3.42 6.72
C THR A 306 -0.82 -2.48 6.01
N ILE A 307 0.39 -2.35 6.55
CA ILE A 307 1.41 -1.46 6.01
C ILE A 307 2.68 -2.27 5.78
N VAL A 308 3.11 -2.37 4.53
CA VAL A 308 4.42 -2.90 4.14
C VAL A 308 5.33 -1.71 3.85
N ASN A 309 6.51 -1.68 4.46
CA ASN A 309 7.48 -0.62 4.23
C ASN A 309 8.86 -1.19 3.91
N ALA A 310 9.39 -0.84 2.74
CA ALA A 310 10.79 -0.94 2.32
C ALA A 310 11.45 0.43 2.11
N GLY A 311 10.65 1.50 2.05
CA GLY A 311 11.09 2.88 1.84
C GLY A 311 11.17 3.68 3.14
N THR A 312 10.99 5.00 3.03
CA THR A 312 10.98 5.93 4.15
C THR A 312 9.56 6.34 4.53
N ILE A 313 9.20 6.19 5.80
CA ILE A 313 8.01 6.81 6.40
C ILE A 313 8.46 7.81 7.46
N ALA A 314 8.08 9.08 7.30
CA ALA A 314 8.64 10.17 8.08
C ALA A 314 7.60 11.14 8.66
N SER A 315 7.87 11.63 9.86
CA SER A 315 7.27 12.86 10.37
C SER A 315 8.08 14.08 9.92
N THR A 316 7.39 15.14 9.54
CA THR A 316 8.01 16.46 9.29
C THR A 316 8.60 17.08 10.55
N ALA A 317 8.20 16.62 11.74
CA ALA A 317 8.82 16.96 13.01
C ALA A 317 10.07 16.12 13.34
N GLY A 318 10.52 15.26 12.41
CA GLY A 318 11.67 14.38 12.58
C GLY A 318 11.45 13.32 13.67
N ILE A 319 12.52 12.93 14.35
CA ILE A 319 12.48 11.88 15.40
C ILE A 319 11.58 12.21 16.59
N ALA A 320 11.22 13.49 16.79
CA ALA A 320 10.33 13.92 17.85
C ALA A 320 8.84 13.70 17.50
N GLY A 321 8.53 13.58 16.20
CA GLY A 321 7.17 13.37 15.70
C GLY A 321 6.79 11.89 15.59
N THR A 322 5.71 11.64 14.86
CA THR A 322 5.15 10.30 14.64
C THR A 322 5.30 9.93 13.17
N ALA A 323 6.10 8.91 12.88
CA ALA A 323 6.20 8.36 11.53
C ALA A 323 4.94 7.56 11.18
N LEU A 324 4.51 6.70 12.10
CA LEU A 324 3.36 5.81 11.89
C LEU A 324 2.56 5.63 13.19
N VAL A 325 1.24 5.68 13.10
CA VAL A 325 0.35 5.31 14.21
C VAL A 325 -0.80 4.43 13.72
N PHE A 326 -1.09 3.37 14.47
CA PHE A 326 -2.35 2.64 14.41
C PHE A 326 -3.26 3.09 15.57
N SER A 327 -4.49 3.47 15.24
CA SER A 327 -5.53 3.90 16.16
C SER A 327 -6.82 3.08 16.00
N GLY A 328 -7.55 2.86 17.09
CA GLY A 328 -8.92 2.29 17.03
C GLY A 328 -9.07 0.81 16.61
N GLY A 329 -7.97 0.08 16.32
CA GLY A 329 -7.98 -1.36 16.03
C GLY A 329 -6.59 -1.92 15.77
N ASP A 330 -6.48 -3.25 15.61
CA ASP A 330 -5.22 -3.96 15.43
C ASP A 330 -4.53 -3.59 14.10
N GLY A 331 -3.24 -3.31 14.15
CA GLY A 331 -2.42 -2.95 13.01
C GLY A 331 -1.41 -4.04 12.65
N ALA A 332 -1.22 -4.27 11.36
CA ALA A 332 -0.15 -5.13 10.85
C ALA A 332 0.91 -4.26 10.16
N LEU A 333 2.10 -4.21 10.73
CA LEU A 333 3.27 -3.55 10.14
C LEU A 333 4.26 -4.60 9.66
N ILE A 334 4.49 -4.67 8.35
CA ILE A 334 5.54 -5.47 7.73
C ILE A 334 6.71 -4.54 7.43
N ILE A 335 7.88 -4.87 7.96
CA ILE A 335 9.11 -4.11 7.77
C ILE A 335 10.05 -4.93 6.89
N ASP A 336 10.41 -4.40 5.74
CA ASP A 336 11.42 -5.00 4.87
C ASP A 336 12.83 -4.52 5.29
N PRO A 337 13.88 -5.35 5.12
CA PRO A 337 15.25 -4.91 5.37
C PRO A 337 15.61 -3.65 4.57
N GLY A 338 16.05 -2.61 5.26
CA GLY A 338 16.37 -1.30 4.67
C GLY A 338 15.29 -0.23 4.82
N ALA A 339 14.09 -0.59 5.32
CA ALA A 339 13.05 0.36 5.68
C ALA A 339 13.54 1.41 6.69
N ASP A 340 13.13 2.65 6.50
CA ASP A 340 13.47 3.76 7.40
C ASP A 340 12.21 4.43 7.98
N PHE A 341 12.29 4.75 9.27
CA PHE A 341 11.23 5.43 10.00
C PHE A 341 11.82 6.65 10.71
N ILE A 342 11.35 7.84 10.35
CA ILE A 342 11.80 9.09 10.98
C ILE A 342 10.69 9.61 11.90
N GLY A 343 10.75 9.20 13.16
CA GLY A 343 9.71 9.46 14.16
C GLY A 343 9.25 8.18 14.85
N LYS A 344 8.29 8.32 15.77
CA LYS A 344 7.70 7.21 16.52
C LYS A 344 6.81 6.34 15.62
N VAL A 345 6.81 5.05 15.89
CA VAL A 345 5.93 4.04 15.30
C VAL A 345 5.13 3.43 16.44
N SER A 346 3.80 3.58 16.43
CA SER A 346 2.99 3.20 17.59
C SER A 346 1.68 2.51 17.25
N ALA A 347 1.28 1.56 18.10
CA ALA A 347 -0.04 0.97 18.12
C ALA A 347 -0.73 1.30 19.45
N SER A 348 -1.68 2.23 19.41
CA SER A 348 -2.14 2.95 20.62
C SER A 348 -3.37 2.34 21.32
N ALA A 349 -4.01 1.33 20.72
CA ALA A 349 -5.28 0.76 21.22
C ALA A 349 -5.50 -0.74 20.85
N ALA A 350 -4.41 -1.47 20.57
CA ALA A 350 -4.46 -2.70 19.81
C ALA A 350 -3.67 -3.84 20.47
N PRO A 351 -4.32 -4.69 21.29
CA PRO A 351 -3.66 -5.77 22.02
C PRO A 351 -3.12 -6.87 21.10
N SER A 352 -3.48 -6.88 19.81
CA SER A 352 -3.01 -7.89 18.85
C SER A 352 -2.28 -7.25 17.65
N SER A 353 -1.79 -6.02 17.79
CA SER A 353 -0.92 -5.41 16.77
C SER A 353 0.39 -6.20 16.62
N VAL A 354 0.80 -6.38 15.37
CA VAL A 354 1.98 -7.19 15.00
C VAL A 354 2.98 -6.35 14.21
N ILE A 355 4.26 -6.51 14.54
CA ILE A 355 5.36 -6.22 13.61
C ILE A 355 5.78 -7.55 12.97
N ALA A 356 5.73 -7.63 11.64
CA ALA A 356 6.34 -8.72 10.88
C ALA A 356 7.65 -8.24 10.25
N LEU A 357 8.70 -9.02 10.47
CA LEU A 357 10.05 -8.79 10.01
C LEU A 357 10.27 -9.64 8.77
N ALA A 358 10.24 -9.00 7.60
CA ALA A 358 10.21 -9.70 6.33
C ALA A 358 11.56 -10.33 5.97
N SER A 359 11.52 -11.38 5.13
CA SER A 359 12.72 -11.98 4.56
C SER A 359 13.21 -11.20 3.33
N ALA A 360 14.52 -10.96 3.24
CA ALA A 360 15.16 -10.40 2.05
C ALA A 360 16.59 -10.94 1.88
N SER A 361 17.28 -10.50 0.81
CA SER A 361 18.66 -10.91 0.53
C SER A 361 19.69 -10.38 1.53
N SER A 362 19.35 -9.38 2.32
CA SER A 362 20.18 -8.80 3.38
C SER A 362 19.45 -8.83 4.70
N ALA A 363 20.18 -9.01 5.80
CA ALA A 363 19.61 -8.96 7.13
C ALA A 363 19.05 -7.57 7.44
N GLY A 364 17.91 -7.52 8.12
CA GLY A 364 17.31 -6.29 8.65
C GLY A 364 17.81 -5.95 10.05
N THR A 365 17.58 -4.71 10.48
CA THR A 365 17.94 -4.24 11.84
C THR A 365 16.82 -3.41 12.44
N ILE A 366 16.50 -3.65 13.72
CA ILE A 366 15.68 -2.77 14.54
C ILE A 366 16.49 -2.35 15.77
N SER A 367 16.70 -1.06 15.95
CA SER A 367 17.59 -0.53 17.00
C SER A 367 16.87 0.06 18.22
N ALA A 368 15.54 0.21 18.18
CA ALA A 368 14.80 0.96 19.19
C ALA A 368 13.40 0.39 19.49
N LEU A 369 13.31 -0.92 19.71
CA LEU A 369 12.11 -1.53 20.30
C LEU A 369 11.81 -0.90 21.66
N GLY A 370 10.52 -0.72 21.98
CA GLY A 370 10.06 -0.07 23.21
C GLY A 370 10.27 1.45 23.29
N ALA A 371 11.09 2.04 22.40
CA ALA A 371 11.36 3.48 22.36
C ALA A 371 10.82 4.14 21.09
N GLN A 372 11.23 3.65 19.91
CA GLN A 372 10.69 4.09 18.62
C GLN A 372 9.43 3.29 18.26
N PHE A 373 9.47 1.97 18.44
CA PHE A 373 8.37 1.06 18.17
C PHE A 373 7.65 0.73 19.48
N ILE A 374 6.40 1.19 19.63
CA ILE A 374 5.67 1.14 20.90
C ILE A 374 4.30 0.48 20.69
N GLY A 375 3.90 -0.41 21.60
CA GLY A 375 2.54 -0.98 21.61
C GLY A 375 2.34 -2.16 20.65
N PHE A 376 3.42 -2.82 20.25
CA PHE A 376 3.39 -4.05 19.46
C PHE A 376 3.77 -5.24 20.35
N PRO A 377 2.78 -5.94 20.94
CA PRO A 377 3.05 -7.07 21.82
C PRO A 377 3.59 -8.30 21.08
N THR A 378 3.40 -8.37 19.76
CA THR A 378 3.93 -9.47 18.95
C THR A 378 4.87 -8.95 17.89
N ILE A 379 6.05 -9.54 17.85
CA ILE A 379 7.05 -9.36 16.79
C ILE A 379 7.20 -10.73 16.14
N SER A 380 7.02 -10.81 14.84
CA SER A 380 7.10 -12.06 14.08
C SER A 380 8.21 -11.95 13.05
N GLU A 381 9.02 -12.98 12.91
CA GLU A 381 9.94 -13.12 11.78
C GLU A 381 9.30 -14.00 10.71
N ASP A 382 9.38 -13.57 9.45
CA ASP A 382 8.96 -14.40 8.33
C ASP A 382 9.89 -15.63 8.16
N GLN A 383 9.40 -16.65 7.46
CA GLN A 383 10.21 -17.83 7.11
C GLN A 383 11.53 -17.42 6.44
N GLY A 384 12.65 -17.92 6.97
CA GLY A 384 13.99 -17.62 6.45
C GLY A 384 14.39 -16.14 6.55
N ALA A 385 13.69 -15.32 7.34
CA ALA A 385 14.11 -13.96 7.60
C ALA A 385 15.38 -13.93 8.48
N SER A 386 16.14 -12.85 8.38
CA SER A 386 17.33 -12.64 9.21
C SER A 386 17.32 -11.22 9.76
N TRP A 387 17.24 -11.08 11.07
CA TRP A 387 17.18 -9.76 11.71
C TRP A 387 18.07 -9.62 12.94
N THR A 388 18.53 -8.39 13.16
CA THR A 388 19.21 -7.99 14.40
C THR A 388 18.36 -6.99 15.18
N ILE A 389 18.11 -7.29 16.45
CA ILE A 389 17.60 -6.36 17.44
C ILE A 389 18.79 -5.69 18.14
N GLY A 390 19.09 -4.47 17.72
CA GLY A 390 20.24 -3.69 18.21
C GLY A 390 20.00 -2.96 19.54
N GLY A 391 18.74 -2.67 19.86
CA GLY A 391 18.33 -1.97 21.07
C GLY A 391 17.94 -2.91 22.21
N PRO A 392 17.80 -2.40 23.45
CA PRO A 392 17.25 -3.18 24.55
C PRO A 392 15.78 -3.55 24.27
N VAL A 393 15.36 -4.72 24.75
CA VAL A 393 13.97 -5.21 24.71
C VAL A 393 13.36 -5.10 26.09
N MET A 394 12.16 -4.54 26.22
CA MET A 394 11.60 -4.06 27.49
C MET A 394 10.68 -5.06 28.22
N GLY A 395 10.56 -6.30 27.75
CA GLY A 395 9.88 -7.36 28.50
C GLY A 395 8.36 -7.44 28.28
N HIS A 396 7.85 -6.92 27.15
CA HIS A 396 6.42 -6.93 26.81
C HIS A 396 6.12 -7.62 25.49
N GLU A 397 7.16 -8.14 24.82
CA GLU A 397 7.11 -8.63 23.46
C GLU A 397 7.19 -10.16 23.41
N THR A 398 6.32 -10.76 22.61
CA THR A 398 6.47 -12.14 22.14
C THR A 398 7.09 -12.12 20.74
N PHE A 399 8.30 -12.66 20.62
CA PHE A 399 8.97 -12.94 19.36
C PHE A 399 8.52 -14.29 18.85
N THR A 400 7.95 -14.36 17.66
CA THR A 400 7.55 -15.60 16.99
C THR A 400 8.44 -15.79 15.78
N LEU A 401 9.17 -16.90 15.72
CA LEU A 401 10.14 -17.14 14.66
C LEU A 401 9.49 -18.00 13.58
N GLY A 402 9.48 -17.53 12.33
CA GLY A 402 9.15 -18.36 11.17
C GLY A 402 10.20 -19.44 10.96
N SER A 403 9.86 -20.58 10.35
CA SER A 403 10.83 -21.67 10.10
C SER A 403 12.09 -21.17 9.40
N ASP A 404 13.26 -21.72 9.77
CA ASP A 404 14.57 -21.35 9.22
C ASP A 404 14.97 -19.86 9.41
N ALA A 405 14.25 -19.09 10.22
CA ALA A 405 14.60 -17.71 10.53
C ALA A 405 15.82 -17.60 11.47
N THR A 406 16.51 -16.46 11.38
CA THR A 406 17.67 -16.11 12.21
C THR A 406 17.43 -14.78 12.92
N LEU A 407 17.30 -14.81 14.25
CA LEU A 407 17.15 -13.62 15.08
C LEU A 407 18.40 -13.39 15.92
N ASN A 408 18.92 -12.16 15.94
CA ASN A 408 20.05 -11.78 16.79
C ASN A 408 19.64 -10.71 17.80
N PHE A 409 19.76 -11.02 19.09
CA PHE A 409 19.71 -10.01 20.15
C PHE A 409 21.13 -9.50 20.47
N ALA A 410 21.45 -8.31 19.96
CA ALA A 410 22.74 -7.66 20.20
C ALA A 410 22.81 -6.90 21.53
N ASN A 411 21.74 -6.90 22.33
CA ASN A 411 21.59 -6.14 23.56
C ASN A 411 20.80 -6.91 24.63
N ILE A 412 20.53 -6.27 25.77
CA ILE A 412 19.76 -6.80 26.89
C ILE A 412 18.32 -7.10 26.47
N VAL A 413 17.80 -8.23 26.93
CA VAL A 413 16.39 -8.62 26.83
C VAL A 413 15.81 -8.73 28.23
N GLU A 414 14.88 -7.84 28.59
CA GLU A 414 14.28 -7.83 29.91
C GLU A 414 13.24 -8.96 30.10
N SER A 415 12.98 -9.28 31.37
CA SER A 415 12.02 -10.32 31.77
C SER A 415 10.60 -9.97 31.32
N GLY A 416 9.85 -10.98 30.90
CA GLY A 416 8.49 -10.82 30.36
C GLY A 416 8.43 -10.93 28.84
N SER A 417 9.57 -10.93 28.16
CA SER A 417 9.67 -11.32 26.75
C SER A 417 9.62 -12.84 26.59
N THR A 418 9.03 -13.31 25.50
CA THR A 418 9.07 -14.73 25.08
C THR A 418 9.63 -14.83 23.67
N VAL A 419 10.47 -15.84 23.39
CA VAL A 419 10.90 -16.21 22.04
C VAL A 419 10.34 -17.59 21.74
N ASP A 420 9.37 -17.65 20.84
CA ASP A 420 8.67 -18.84 20.39
C ASP A 420 9.25 -19.33 19.07
N PHE A 421 9.82 -20.53 19.10
CA PHE A 421 10.54 -21.13 17.98
C PHE A 421 9.61 -21.87 17.01
N SER A 422 10.03 -21.91 15.74
CA SER A 422 9.60 -22.88 14.74
C SER A 422 10.80 -23.72 14.30
N PRO A 423 10.60 -24.90 13.68
CA PRO A 423 11.73 -25.74 13.29
C PRO A 423 12.75 -25.04 12.39
N GLY A 424 14.03 -25.23 12.71
CA GLY A 424 15.18 -24.80 11.90
C GLY A 424 15.76 -23.44 12.29
N ASN A 425 15.32 -22.84 13.40
CA ASN A 425 15.72 -21.49 13.76
C ASN A 425 17.15 -21.38 14.30
N LEU A 426 17.75 -20.20 14.10
CA LEU A 426 18.97 -19.77 14.75
C LEU A 426 18.68 -18.53 15.61
N LEU A 427 18.83 -18.65 16.92
CA LEU A 427 18.77 -17.52 17.85
C LEU A 427 20.16 -17.16 18.32
N GLU A 428 20.66 -15.99 17.93
CA GLU A 428 21.94 -15.45 18.41
C GLU A 428 21.70 -14.54 19.63
N ILE A 429 22.43 -14.77 20.71
CA ILE A 429 22.36 -13.97 21.95
C ILE A 429 23.74 -13.37 22.21
N GLY A 430 23.87 -12.07 21.93
CA GLY A 430 25.11 -11.31 22.10
C GLY A 430 25.46 -10.97 23.54
N VAL A 431 24.46 -10.94 24.44
CA VAL A 431 24.67 -10.64 25.88
C VAL A 431 23.95 -11.69 26.73
N PRO A 432 24.45 -12.93 26.86
CA PRO A 432 23.76 -14.01 27.56
C PRO A 432 23.40 -13.69 29.02
N GLY A 433 24.28 -12.98 29.74
CA GLY A 433 24.01 -12.54 31.12
C GLY A 433 22.97 -11.43 31.25
N GLY A 434 22.58 -10.80 30.13
CA GLY A 434 21.52 -9.79 30.03
C GLY A 434 20.25 -10.32 29.36
N PHE A 435 20.15 -11.62 29.10
CA PHE A 435 18.97 -12.23 28.52
C PHE A 435 18.08 -12.81 29.62
N ALA A 436 16.96 -12.17 29.89
CA ALA A 436 15.97 -12.59 30.89
C ALA A 436 14.62 -13.01 30.26
N GLY A 437 14.56 -13.14 28.94
CA GLY A 437 13.40 -13.68 28.22
C GLY A 437 13.23 -15.19 28.41
N VAL A 438 12.04 -15.70 28.10
CA VAL A 438 11.71 -17.13 28.11
C VAL A 438 11.82 -17.67 26.69
N LEU A 439 12.52 -18.79 26.52
CA LEU A 439 12.57 -19.54 25.26
C LEU A 439 11.48 -20.62 25.28
N ASP A 440 10.66 -20.67 24.24
CA ASP A 440 9.50 -21.58 24.10
C ASP A 440 9.54 -22.31 22.76
N SER A 441 8.91 -23.49 22.67
CA SER A 441 8.85 -24.33 21.46
C SER A 441 10.20 -24.72 20.83
N PHE A 442 11.30 -24.72 21.60
CA PHE A 442 12.62 -25.06 21.08
C PHE A 442 12.72 -26.56 20.76
N VAL A 443 12.92 -26.93 19.49
CA VAL A 443 12.85 -28.33 19.03
C VAL A 443 14.13 -28.79 18.32
N PRO A 444 14.31 -30.11 18.06
CA PRO A 444 15.45 -30.59 17.30
C PRO A 444 15.50 -29.99 15.89
N GLY A 445 16.60 -29.30 15.59
CA GLY A 445 16.77 -28.51 14.37
C GLY A 445 17.10 -27.05 14.68
N ASP A 446 16.68 -26.57 15.85
CA ASP A 446 16.95 -25.22 16.32
C ASP A 446 18.33 -25.11 16.96
N THR A 447 18.90 -23.90 16.90
CA THR A 447 20.21 -23.58 17.45
C THR A 447 20.14 -22.29 18.25
N LEU A 448 20.62 -22.32 19.50
CA LEU A 448 20.97 -21.13 20.26
C LEU A 448 22.48 -20.88 20.10
N ASP A 449 22.88 -19.69 19.67
CA ASP A 449 24.29 -19.29 19.64
C ASP A 449 24.56 -18.20 20.68
N LEU A 450 25.34 -18.53 21.70
CA LEU A 450 25.83 -17.57 22.69
C LEU A 450 27.10 -16.92 22.15
N THR A 451 26.94 -15.94 21.27
CA THR A 451 28.01 -15.41 20.43
C THR A 451 29.17 -14.77 21.21
N SER A 452 28.92 -14.29 22.44
CA SER A 452 29.95 -13.71 23.31
C SER A 452 30.69 -14.73 24.20
N LEU A 453 30.32 -16.01 24.15
CA LEU A 453 30.91 -17.06 24.98
C LEU A 453 31.60 -18.08 24.09
N SER A 454 32.93 -18.12 24.13
CA SER A 454 33.70 -19.10 23.34
C SER A 454 33.62 -20.49 23.94
N TYR A 455 33.28 -21.48 23.11
CA TYR A 455 33.21 -22.88 23.50
C TYR A 455 34.56 -23.43 23.97
N VAL A 456 34.56 -24.15 25.09
CA VAL A 456 35.68 -24.94 25.58
C VAL A 456 35.30 -26.41 25.64
N SER A 457 36.23 -27.30 25.26
CA SER A 457 36.02 -28.74 25.38
C SER A 457 35.70 -29.12 26.83
N GLY A 458 34.55 -29.76 27.04
CA GLY A 458 34.04 -30.14 28.36
C GLY A 458 32.87 -29.28 28.83
N ASP A 459 32.57 -28.19 28.13
CA ASP A 459 31.35 -27.42 28.38
C ASP A 459 30.12 -28.25 28.06
N SER A 460 29.06 -28.05 28.84
CA SER A 460 27.82 -28.83 28.79
C SER A 460 26.63 -27.93 29.11
N ALA A 461 25.43 -28.33 28.68
CA ALA A 461 24.20 -27.61 28.99
C ALA A 461 23.22 -28.55 29.70
N ALA A 462 22.59 -28.05 30.76
CA ALA A 462 21.67 -28.84 31.58
C ALA A 462 20.45 -28.01 32.00
N LEU A 463 19.29 -28.66 32.02
CA LEU A 463 18.07 -28.05 32.53
C LEU A 463 18.04 -28.16 34.07
N THR A 464 17.87 -27.04 34.75
CA THR A 464 17.63 -26.94 36.19
C THR A 464 16.26 -26.34 36.43
N THR A 465 15.76 -26.42 37.67
CA THR A 465 14.49 -25.79 38.05
C THR A 465 14.76 -24.66 39.02
N ALA A 466 14.39 -23.44 38.64
CA ALA A 466 14.52 -22.27 39.50
C ALA A 466 13.49 -22.27 40.65
N SER A 467 13.74 -21.44 41.66
CA SER A 467 12.77 -21.15 42.71
C SER A 467 11.53 -20.51 42.10
N GLY A 468 10.41 -21.25 42.06
CA GLY A 468 9.18 -20.85 41.36
C GLY A 468 8.70 -21.83 40.30
N GLY A 469 9.50 -22.86 39.97
CA GLY A 469 9.11 -23.92 39.04
C GLY A 469 9.44 -23.66 37.57
N GLN A 470 9.99 -22.49 37.22
CA GLN A 470 10.51 -22.21 35.88
C GLN A 470 11.71 -23.12 35.58
N SER A 471 11.77 -23.65 34.37
CA SER A 471 12.94 -24.40 33.91
C SER A 471 14.01 -23.43 33.38
N MET A 472 15.26 -23.67 33.76
CA MET A 472 16.40 -22.86 33.36
C MET A 472 17.42 -23.74 32.65
N LEU A 473 17.90 -23.31 31.49
CA LEU A 473 19.02 -23.94 30.80
C LEU A 473 20.33 -23.28 31.27
N ASP A 474 21.11 -24.03 32.03
CA ASP A 474 22.43 -23.61 32.47
C ASP A 474 23.49 -24.11 31.49
N LEU A 475 24.27 -23.19 30.91
CA LEU A 475 25.53 -23.51 30.26
C LEU A 475 26.62 -23.61 31.34
N ILE A 476 27.27 -24.75 31.43
CA ILE A 476 28.21 -25.10 32.50
C ILE A 476 29.57 -25.42 31.88
N ALA A 477 30.60 -24.71 32.34
CA ALA A 477 31.97 -24.97 31.94
C ALA A 477 32.44 -26.35 32.41
N GLY A 478 33.46 -26.92 31.75
CA GLY A 478 34.03 -28.21 32.15
C GLY A 478 34.56 -28.29 33.61
N ASN A 479 34.76 -27.14 34.28
CA ASN A 479 35.13 -27.07 35.70
C ASN A 479 33.92 -26.95 36.67
N GLY A 480 32.69 -26.98 36.16
CA GLY A 480 31.45 -26.87 36.93
C GLY A 480 30.91 -25.45 37.14
N THR A 481 31.54 -24.42 36.58
CA THR A 481 31.07 -23.02 36.70
C THR A 481 29.95 -22.75 35.72
N THR A 482 28.82 -22.18 36.16
CA THR A 482 27.76 -21.70 35.27
C THR A 482 28.24 -20.46 34.51
N LEU A 483 28.23 -20.53 33.18
CA LEU A 483 28.63 -19.48 32.25
C LEU A 483 27.46 -18.58 31.83
N ALA A 484 26.28 -19.18 31.66
CA ALA A 484 25.04 -18.49 31.34
C ALA A 484 23.85 -19.32 31.82
N THR A 485 22.73 -18.64 32.06
CA THR A 485 21.47 -19.25 32.50
C THR A 485 20.35 -18.62 31.70
N LEU A 486 19.58 -19.42 30.97
CA LEU A 486 18.47 -18.95 30.12
C LEU A 486 17.16 -19.55 30.61
N ALA A 487 16.07 -18.79 30.61
CA ALA A 487 14.76 -19.34 30.97
C ALA A 487 14.16 -20.12 29.80
N PHE A 488 13.58 -21.27 30.10
CA PHE A 488 12.91 -22.15 29.14
C PHE A 488 11.50 -22.47 29.62
N ASP A 489 10.52 -22.45 28.73
CA ASP A 489 9.21 -23.04 28.99
C ASP A 489 9.25 -24.56 28.76
N ALA A 490 9.71 -25.31 29.76
CA ALA A 490 9.60 -26.77 29.74
C ALA A 490 8.19 -27.19 30.19
N SER A 491 7.18 -26.90 29.38
CA SER A 491 5.84 -27.44 29.60
C SER A 491 5.88 -28.97 29.49
N ALA A 492 4.99 -29.69 30.19
CA ALA A 492 4.97 -31.16 30.21
C ALA A 492 4.73 -31.81 28.82
N SER A 493 4.40 -31.01 27.80
CA SER A 493 4.26 -31.36 26.39
C SER A 493 5.58 -31.39 25.61
N ASP A 494 6.65 -30.79 26.13
CA ASP A 494 7.93 -30.66 25.43
C ASP A 494 9.12 -31.16 26.29
N PRO A 495 9.27 -32.48 26.46
CA PRO A 495 10.36 -33.03 27.25
C PRO A 495 11.68 -32.98 26.45
N HIS A 496 12.43 -31.88 26.52
CA HIS A 496 13.80 -31.79 25.99
C HIS A 496 14.69 -32.83 26.68
N PRO A 497 15.10 -33.93 26.01
CA PRO A 497 15.70 -35.05 26.71
C PRO A 497 17.20 -34.84 26.98
N THR A 498 17.90 -34.08 26.12
CA THR A 498 19.33 -33.77 26.24
C THR A 498 19.73 -32.57 25.36
N PHE A 499 20.59 -31.68 25.86
CA PHE A 499 21.23 -30.63 25.05
C PHE A 499 22.64 -31.05 24.62
N THR A 500 23.07 -30.59 23.45
CA THR A 500 24.46 -30.71 22.99
C THR A 500 25.08 -29.34 22.82
N VAL A 501 26.36 -29.23 23.18
CA VAL A 501 27.13 -27.98 23.15
C VAL A 501 28.32 -28.15 22.21
N ALA A 502 28.51 -27.20 21.29
CA ALA A 502 29.54 -27.24 20.27
C ALA A 502 30.04 -25.82 19.91
N PRO A 503 31.23 -25.66 19.31
CA PRO A 503 31.68 -24.38 18.81
C PRO A 503 30.88 -23.97 17.56
N LEU A 504 30.50 -22.69 17.45
CA LEU A 504 29.89 -22.09 16.25
C LEU A 504 30.38 -20.65 16.11
N GLY A 505 30.97 -20.29 14.97
CA GLY A 505 31.30 -18.88 14.65
C GLY A 505 32.25 -18.13 15.63
N GLY A 506 32.82 -18.81 16.63
CA GLY A 506 33.56 -18.19 17.74
C GLY A 506 32.78 -18.10 19.06
N GLY A 507 31.47 -18.34 19.02
CA GLY A 507 30.56 -18.52 20.14
C GLY A 507 30.37 -19.99 20.55
N THR A 508 29.27 -20.23 21.27
CA THR A 508 28.87 -21.54 21.79
C THR A 508 27.46 -21.85 21.31
N ALA A 509 27.35 -22.85 20.44
CA ALA A 509 26.07 -23.37 19.99
C ALA A 509 25.51 -24.39 20.98
N ILE A 510 24.23 -24.22 21.32
CA ILE A 510 23.43 -25.18 22.06
C ILE A 510 22.29 -25.65 21.17
N THR A 511 22.17 -26.96 20.98
CA THR A 511 21.13 -27.58 20.17
C THR A 511 20.47 -28.70 20.96
N GLU A 512 19.20 -28.98 20.67
CA GLU A 512 18.57 -30.16 21.22
C GLU A 512 19.15 -31.42 20.56
N GLY A 513 19.70 -32.31 21.38
CA GLY A 513 20.21 -33.58 20.94
C GLY A 513 19.06 -34.54 20.64
N VAL A 514 19.02 -35.10 19.43
CA VAL A 514 18.21 -36.30 19.19
C VAL A 514 18.89 -37.47 19.91
N PRO A 515 18.31 -38.06 20.96
CA PRO A 515 18.93 -39.17 21.65
C PRO A 515 19.07 -40.34 20.68
N CYS A 516 20.29 -40.59 20.25
CA CYS A 516 20.64 -41.70 19.37
C CYS A 516 21.20 -42.83 20.22
N PHE A 517 20.72 -44.05 20.02
CA PHE A 517 21.32 -45.22 20.66
C PHE A 517 22.48 -45.75 19.81
N ALA A 518 23.58 -46.10 20.47
CA ALA A 518 24.68 -46.80 19.80
C ALA A 518 24.20 -48.16 19.28
N ARG A 519 24.79 -48.61 18.16
CA ARG A 519 24.51 -49.93 17.60
C ARG A 519 24.67 -51.02 18.66
N GLY A 520 23.73 -51.97 18.71
CA GLY A 520 23.70 -53.07 19.67
C GLY A 520 22.94 -52.75 20.96
N THR A 521 22.56 -51.49 21.20
CA THR A 521 21.73 -51.11 22.36
C THR A 521 20.39 -51.85 22.30
N ARG A 522 20.03 -52.52 23.40
CA ARG A 522 18.80 -53.31 23.51
C ARG A 522 17.66 -52.42 24.00
N ILE A 523 16.63 -52.25 23.17
CA ILE A 523 15.41 -51.51 23.47
C ILE A 523 14.31 -52.50 23.84
N ARG A 524 13.67 -52.29 25.00
CA ARG A 524 12.59 -53.15 25.48
C ARG A 524 11.32 -52.91 24.67
N THR A 525 10.80 -53.98 24.07
CA THR A 525 9.53 -53.98 23.33
C THR A 525 8.56 -55.00 23.92
N LYS A 526 7.28 -54.97 23.50
CA LYS A 526 6.33 -56.06 23.86
C LYS A 526 6.78 -57.45 23.38
N ARG A 527 7.66 -57.51 22.38
CA ARG A 527 8.20 -58.77 21.82
C ARG A 527 9.51 -59.20 22.48
N GLY A 528 9.96 -58.49 23.53
CA GLY A 528 11.27 -58.68 24.16
C GLY A 528 12.26 -57.57 23.80
N GLU A 529 13.52 -57.74 24.19
CA GLU A 529 14.57 -56.74 23.96
C GLU A 529 15.18 -56.84 22.55
N ILE A 530 14.94 -55.82 21.72
CA ILE A 530 15.35 -55.75 20.32
C ILE A 530 16.52 -54.76 20.21
N ALA A 531 17.58 -55.13 19.48
CA ALA A 531 18.69 -54.19 19.23
C ALA A 531 18.17 -52.98 18.43
N VAL A 532 18.64 -51.77 18.72
CA VAL A 532 18.12 -50.53 18.10
C VAL A 532 18.16 -50.59 16.56
N GLU A 533 19.21 -51.16 15.98
CA GLU A 533 19.34 -51.31 14.52
C GLU A 533 18.39 -52.33 13.89
N ALA A 534 17.70 -53.13 14.70
CA ALA A 534 16.75 -54.15 14.28
C ALA A 534 15.28 -53.75 14.56
N LEU A 535 15.03 -52.57 15.16
CA LEU A 535 13.70 -52.03 15.32
C LEU A 535 13.11 -51.61 13.97
N ALA A 536 11.82 -51.86 13.78
CA ALA A 536 11.07 -51.44 12.60
C ALA A 536 9.89 -50.53 13.00
N VAL A 537 9.42 -49.74 12.04
CA VAL A 537 8.18 -48.97 12.19
C VAL A 537 7.04 -49.92 12.54
N GLY A 538 6.26 -49.58 13.57
CA GLY A 538 5.20 -50.39 14.15
C GLY A 538 5.61 -51.21 15.38
N ASP A 539 6.90 -51.35 15.68
CA ASP A 539 7.35 -52.04 16.89
C ASP A 539 6.89 -51.30 18.15
N GLU A 540 6.27 -52.02 19.10
CA GLU A 540 5.79 -51.43 20.34
C GLU A 540 6.89 -51.39 21.41
N VAL A 541 7.52 -50.23 21.58
CA VAL A 541 8.56 -49.95 22.58
C VAL A 541 7.92 -49.58 23.92
N VAL A 542 8.47 -50.12 25.01
CA VAL A 542 8.02 -49.83 26.38
C VAL A 542 8.52 -48.45 26.80
N VAL A 543 7.64 -47.61 27.33
CA VAL A 543 7.95 -46.22 27.72
C VAL A 543 7.95 -46.04 29.23
N LEU A 544 8.74 -45.09 29.74
CA LEU A 544 8.98 -44.87 31.18
C LEU A 544 7.70 -44.53 31.98
N GLY A 545 6.72 -43.87 31.34
CA GLY A 545 5.40 -43.56 31.92
C GLY A 545 4.41 -44.74 31.99
N GLY A 546 4.83 -45.95 31.60
CA GLY A 546 3.99 -47.15 31.55
C GLY A 546 3.36 -47.39 30.16
N GLY A 547 3.15 -48.67 29.83
CA GLY A 547 2.62 -49.09 28.53
C GLY A 547 3.67 -49.20 27.42
N ALA A 548 3.22 -49.40 26.18
CA ALA A 548 4.07 -49.43 25.00
C ALA A 548 3.50 -48.56 23.88
N ARG A 549 4.37 -47.97 23.06
CA ARG A 549 4.02 -47.09 21.94
C ARG A 549 4.68 -47.61 20.65
N PRO A 550 4.01 -47.51 19.48
CA PRO A 550 4.59 -47.95 18.22
C PRO A 550 5.68 -46.97 17.74
N VAL A 551 6.80 -47.51 17.26
CA VAL A 551 7.83 -46.75 16.53
C VAL A 551 7.22 -46.20 15.24
N ARG A 552 7.29 -44.88 15.02
CA ARG A 552 6.76 -44.23 13.81
C ARG A 552 7.79 -44.11 12.68
N TRP A 553 9.06 -43.95 13.03
CA TRP A 553 10.17 -43.81 12.10
C TRP A 553 11.47 -44.31 12.76
N VAL A 554 12.46 -44.68 11.96
CA VAL A 554 13.80 -45.08 12.42
C VAL A 554 14.85 -44.35 11.59
N GLY A 555 15.69 -43.56 12.25
CA GLY A 555 16.82 -42.85 11.63
C GLY A 555 18.15 -43.53 11.97
N ARG A 556 19.17 -43.30 11.13
CA ARG A 556 20.54 -43.77 11.37
C ARG A 556 21.54 -42.67 11.07
N ARG A 557 22.52 -42.51 11.95
CA ARG A 557 23.67 -41.63 11.76
C ARG A 557 24.95 -42.41 12.04
N ARG A 558 25.98 -42.16 11.24
CA ARG A 558 27.35 -42.64 11.49
C ARG A 558 28.15 -41.49 12.09
N ILE A 559 28.83 -41.74 13.20
CA ILE A 559 29.73 -40.78 13.86
C ILE A 559 31.12 -41.38 13.77
N ASP A 560 32.04 -40.68 13.10
CA ASP A 560 33.45 -41.03 13.11
C ASP A 560 34.08 -40.37 14.34
N ILE A 561 34.50 -41.21 15.29
CA ILE A 561 35.27 -40.82 16.48
C ILE A 561 36.75 -40.90 16.09
N SER A 562 37.29 -39.78 15.58
CA SER A 562 38.71 -39.60 15.28
C SER A 562 39.48 -39.08 16.48
#